data_AF-A0A839JS15-F1
#
_entry.id   AF-A0A839JS15-F1
#
_cell.length_a   1.000
_cell.length_b   1.000
_cell.length_c   1.000
_cell.angle_alpha   90.00
_cell.angle_beta   90.00
_cell.angle_gamma   90.00
#
_symmetry.space_group_name_H-M   'P 1'
#
loop_
_entity.id
_entity.type
_entity.pdbx_description
1 polymer ?
#
loop_
_entity_poly.entity_id
_entity_poly.type
_entity_poly.pdbx_seq_one_letter_code
_entity_poly.pdbx_strand_id
1 'polypeptide(L)'
;MKLYSTQLQHLAKLSKLHLTPDEERTFLGNMDEILDFLSRLPAEEVSESDISSEAGVRLFEEQVEYPEPESLFHNVKHEMVNDAISIRTSLSE
;
A
#
# COMPACT_ATOMS: atom_id res chain seq x y z
N MET A 1 -20.54 -11.97 0.91
CA MET A 1 -19.77 -12.08 2.18
C MET A 1 -19.88 -10.73 2.86
N LYS A 2 -20.19 -10.64 4.16
CA LYS A 2 -20.49 -9.34 4.80
C LYS A 2 -19.31 -8.82 5.61
N LEU A 3 -18.88 -7.58 5.35
CA LEU A 3 -17.83 -6.89 6.07
C LEU A 3 -18.41 -6.14 7.28
N TYR A 4 -17.78 -6.28 8.43
CA TYR A 4 -18.12 -5.53 9.65
C TYR A 4 -17.19 -4.32 9.84
N SER A 5 -17.67 -3.29 10.55
CA SER A 5 -16.90 -2.08 10.88
C SER A 5 -15.52 -2.41 11.49
N THR A 6 -15.43 -3.40 12.36
CA THR A 6 -14.15 -3.85 12.95
C THR A 6 -13.16 -4.36 11.91
N GLN A 7 -13.63 -5.01 10.85
CA GLN A 7 -12.78 -5.50 9.75
C GLN A 7 -12.35 -4.35 8.84
N LEU A 8 -13.24 -3.40 8.56
CA LEU A 8 -12.90 -2.20 7.80
C LEU A 8 -11.84 -1.36 8.54
N GLN A 9 -11.98 -1.16 9.84
CA GLN A 9 -11.00 -0.46 10.67
C GLN A 9 -9.65 -1.19 10.68
N HIS A 10 -9.67 -2.53 10.73
CA HIS A 10 -8.44 -3.31 10.64
C HIS A 10 -7.74 -3.12 9.29
N LEU A 11 -8.48 -3.15 8.18
CA LEU A 11 -7.96 -2.88 6.84
C LEU A 11 -7.39 -1.47 6.71
N ALA A 12 -8.11 -0.46 7.23
CA ALA A 12 -7.65 0.93 7.25
C ALA A 12 -6.33 1.08 8.01
N LYS A 13 -6.17 0.37 9.13
CA LYS A 13 -4.91 0.38 9.90
C LYS A 13 -3.75 -0.23 9.12
N LEU A 14 -3.99 -1.33 8.40
CA LEU A 14 -2.96 -1.98 7.57
C LEU A 14 -2.54 -1.09 6.39
N SER A 15 -3.47 -0.36 5.79
CA SER A 15 -3.23 0.54 4.67
C SER A 15 -2.80 1.95 5.08
N LYS A 16 -2.67 2.24 6.39
CA LYS A 16 -2.36 3.57 6.94
C LYS A 16 -3.37 4.65 6.57
N LEU A 17 -4.62 4.27 6.33
CA LEU A 17 -5.73 5.20 6.06
C LEU A 17 -6.40 5.62 7.37
N HIS A 18 -6.65 6.92 7.52
CA HIS A 18 -7.49 7.46 8.58
C HIS A 18 -8.85 7.79 7.98
N LEU A 19 -9.84 6.93 8.26
CA LEU A 19 -11.19 7.10 7.75
C LEU A 19 -12.00 8.00 8.69
N THR A 20 -12.70 8.97 8.13
CA THR A 20 -13.76 9.69 8.84
C THR A 20 -15.00 8.80 9.01
N PRO A 21 -15.93 9.12 9.93
CA PRO A 21 -17.15 8.33 10.12
C PRO A 21 -18.02 8.22 8.85
N ASP A 22 -18.08 9.28 8.05
CA ASP A 22 -18.84 9.30 6.80
C ASP A 22 -18.19 8.40 5.73
N GLU A 23 -16.85 8.42 5.64
CA GLU A 23 -16.09 7.51 4.79
C GLU A 23 -16.25 6.06 5.25
N GLU A 24 -16.20 5.78 6.54
CA GLU A 24 -16.39 4.42 7.08
C GLU A 24 -17.75 3.84 6.66
N ARG A 25 -18.81 4.64 6.79
CA ARG A 25 -20.16 4.24 6.34
C ARG A 25 -20.22 3.99 4.83
N THR A 26 -19.58 4.84 4.05
CA THR A 26 -19.54 4.72 2.58
C THR A 26 -18.76 3.47 2.15
N PHE A 27 -17.59 3.24 2.75
CA PHE A 27 -16.74 2.09 2.44
C PHE A 27 -17.37 0.78 2.88
N LEU A 28 -18.11 0.73 4.00
CA LEU A 28 -18.84 -0.49 4.38
C LEU A 28 -19.82 -0.94 3.30
N GLY A 29 -20.60 -0.01 2.73
CA GLY A 29 -21.53 -0.33 1.65
C GLY A 29 -20.81 -0.78 0.38
N ASN A 30 -19.81 0.00 -0.07
CA ASN A 30 -19.10 -0.28 -1.32
C ASN A 30 -18.30 -1.59 -1.27
N MET A 31 -17.72 -1.93 -0.11
CA MET A 31 -16.94 -3.15 0.05
C MET A 31 -17.82 -4.40 0.02
N ASP A 32 -19.02 -4.36 0.60
CA ASP A 32 -19.97 -5.47 0.51
C ASP A 32 -20.35 -5.75 -0.97
N GLU A 33 -20.60 -4.69 -1.76
CA GLU A 33 -20.89 -4.82 -3.19
C GLU A 33 -19.72 -5.41 -3.98
N ILE A 34 -18.50 -4.97 -3.70
CA ILE A 34 -17.28 -5.48 -4.33
C ILE A 34 -17.06 -6.95 -3.97
N LEU A 35 -17.19 -7.33 -2.70
CA LEU A 35 -17.02 -8.72 -2.26
C LEU A 35 -18.10 -9.63 -2.87
N ASP A 36 -19.33 -9.16 -2.95
CA ASP A 36 -20.41 -9.91 -3.58
C ASP A 36 -20.19 -10.06 -5.09
N PHE A 37 -19.66 -9.03 -5.78
CA PHE A 37 -19.23 -9.15 -7.17
C PHE A 37 -18.12 -10.19 -7.33
N LEU A 38 -17.05 -10.10 -6.53
CA LEU A 38 -15.91 -11.03 -6.58
C LEU A 38 -16.35 -12.48 -6.31
N SER A 39 -17.34 -12.70 -5.45
CA SER A 39 -17.87 -14.04 -5.15
C SER A 39 -18.58 -14.70 -6.33
N ARG A 40 -18.97 -13.93 -7.36
CA ARG A 40 -19.63 -14.43 -8.58
C ARG A 40 -18.63 -14.70 -9.70
N LEU A 41 -17.37 -14.32 -9.54
CA LEU A 41 -16.36 -14.64 -10.52
C LEU A 41 -16.20 -16.17 -10.57
N PRO A 42 -16.20 -16.77 -11.77
CA PRO A 42 -15.97 -18.20 -11.89
C PRO A 42 -14.61 -18.52 -11.27
N ALA A 43 -14.57 -19.55 -10.43
CA ALA A 43 -13.30 -20.10 -9.99
C ALA A 43 -12.64 -20.73 -11.22
N GLU A 44 -11.75 -19.98 -11.88
CA GLU A 44 -10.83 -20.58 -12.82
C GLU A 44 -9.98 -21.58 -12.03
N GLU A 45 -9.93 -22.83 -12.49
CA GLU A 45 -8.91 -23.75 -12.03
C GLU A 45 -7.58 -23.13 -12.42
N VAL A 46 -6.85 -22.63 -11.43
CA VAL A 46 -5.53 -22.05 -11.61
C VAL A 46 -4.64 -23.18 -12.11
N SER A 47 -4.47 -23.29 -13.43
CA SER A 47 -3.40 -24.12 -13.97
C SER A 47 -2.11 -23.52 -13.45
N GLU A 48 -1.24 -24.35 -12.87
CA GLU A 48 0.08 -23.97 -12.35
C GLU A 48 1.01 -23.35 -13.42
N SER A 49 0.51 -23.11 -14.64
CA SER A 49 1.24 -22.68 -15.83
C SER A 49 1.55 -21.18 -15.91
N ASP A 50 0.89 -20.32 -15.12
CA ASP A 50 0.89 -18.87 -15.41
C ASP A 50 1.73 -18.03 -14.46
N ILE A 51 2.81 -18.59 -13.91
CA ILE A 51 3.94 -17.79 -13.47
C ILE A 51 4.97 -17.86 -14.58
N SER A 52 4.91 -16.92 -15.53
CA SER A 52 5.97 -16.73 -16.53
C SER A 52 7.29 -16.43 -15.81
N SER A 53 8.00 -17.49 -15.46
CA SER A 53 9.32 -17.51 -14.84
C SER A 53 10.42 -17.16 -15.86
N GLU A 54 10.07 -16.79 -17.09
CA GLU A 54 11.04 -16.47 -18.15
C GLU A 54 11.75 -15.13 -17.95
N ALA A 55 11.28 -14.30 -17.02
CA ALA A 55 12.04 -13.16 -16.55
C ALA A 55 13.19 -13.65 -15.67
N GLY A 56 14.31 -14.03 -16.29
CA GLY A 56 15.55 -14.36 -15.59
C GLY A 56 15.93 -13.30 -14.55
N VAL A 57 16.62 -13.72 -13.50
CA VAL A 57 17.06 -12.84 -12.40
C VAL A 57 17.90 -11.71 -12.98
N ARG A 58 17.39 -10.47 -12.91
CA ARG A 58 18.16 -9.28 -13.25
C ARG A 58 19.14 -9.01 -12.12
N LEU A 59 20.42 -9.22 -12.40
CA LEU A 59 21.48 -8.84 -11.49
C LEU A 59 21.56 -7.31 -11.46
N PHE A 60 21.59 -6.75 -10.26
CA PHE A 60 21.84 -5.33 -10.06
C PHE A 60 23.35 -5.08 -10.21
N GLU A 61 23.73 -4.19 -11.11
CA GLU A 61 25.10 -3.69 -11.18
C GLU A 61 25.26 -2.55 -10.18
N GLU A 62 26.28 -2.64 -9.34
CA GLU A 62 26.56 -1.64 -8.31
C GLU A 62 26.89 -0.29 -8.95
N GLN A 63 26.06 0.72 -8.66
CA GLN A 63 26.34 2.11 -9.01
C GLN A 63 27.03 2.80 -7.83
N VAL A 64 28.21 3.35 -8.08
CA VAL A 64 29.09 3.92 -7.03
C VAL A 64 28.63 5.32 -6.60
N GLU A 65 27.94 6.07 -7.47
CA GLU A 65 27.55 7.46 -7.19
C GLU A 65 26.15 7.78 -7.73
N TYR A 66 25.39 8.57 -6.96
CA TYR A 66 24.11 9.13 -7.39
C TYR A 66 24.35 10.42 -8.19
N PRO A 67 23.92 10.55 -9.45
CA PRO A 67 24.34 11.64 -10.34
C PRO A 67 23.91 13.05 -9.90
N GLU A 68 22.83 13.18 -9.12
CA GLU A 68 22.24 14.47 -8.76
C GLU A 68 21.80 14.52 -7.28
N PRO A 69 22.74 14.51 -6.31
CA PRO A 69 22.42 14.42 -4.88
C PRO A 69 21.49 15.54 -4.40
N GLU A 70 21.57 16.74 -4.99
CA GLU A 70 20.69 17.88 -4.68
C GLU A 70 19.21 17.60 -4.99
N SER A 71 18.92 16.65 -5.90
CA SER A 71 17.54 16.28 -6.25
C SER A 71 16.84 15.44 -5.18
N LEU A 72 17.61 14.82 -4.26
CA LEU A 72 17.08 13.87 -3.27
C LEU A 72 15.99 14.48 -2.38
N PHE A 73 16.05 15.79 -2.13
CA PHE A 73 15.12 16.48 -1.25
C PHE A 73 14.11 17.37 -2.00
N HIS A 74 14.14 17.41 -3.33
CA HIS A 74 13.34 18.35 -4.12
C HIS A 74 11.83 18.27 -3.85
N ASN A 75 11.32 17.07 -3.58
CA ASN A 75 9.91 16.81 -3.34
C ASN A 75 9.54 16.57 -1.86
N VAL A 76 10.49 16.78 -0.95
CA VAL A 76 10.22 16.56 0.47
C VAL A 76 9.29 17.64 0.99
N LYS A 77 8.10 17.21 1.43
CA LYS A 77 7.08 18.07 2.05
C LYS A 77 7.21 18.18 3.57
N HIS A 78 8.05 17.32 4.16
CA HIS A 78 8.30 17.28 5.58
C HIS A 78 9.36 18.31 5.98
N GLU A 79 9.42 18.66 7.26
CA GLU A 79 10.46 19.53 7.79
C GLU A 79 11.84 18.86 7.65
N MET A 80 12.84 19.65 7.25
CA MET A 80 14.23 19.22 7.14
C MET A 80 15.04 19.74 8.33
N VAL A 81 15.80 18.88 8.99
CA VAL A 81 16.68 19.24 10.12
C VAL A 81 18.04 18.57 9.90
N ASN A 82 19.11 19.36 9.79
CA ASN A 82 20.48 18.86 9.58
C ASN A 82 20.59 17.83 8.43
N ASP A 83 20.12 18.21 7.24
CA ASP A 83 20.11 17.36 6.03
C ASP A 83 19.32 16.04 6.16
N ALA A 84 18.41 15.96 7.13
CA ALA A 84 17.55 14.81 7.35
C ALA A 84 16.05 15.18 7.33
N ILE A 85 15.23 14.22 6.91
CA ILE A 85 13.76 14.35 6.91
C ILE A 85 13.26 14.10 8.34
N SER A 86 12.64 15.10 8.95
CA SER A 86 12.03 14.98 10.28
C SER A 86 10.65 14.32 10.19
N ILE A 87 10.48 13.20 10.89
CA ILE A 87 9.23 12.43 10.94
C ILE A 87 8.83 12.26 12.40
N ARG A 88 7.55 12.50 12.70
CA ARG A 88 7.00 12.24 14.05
C ARG A 88 6.98 10.75 14.31
N THR A 89 7.62 10.32 15.39
CA THR A 89 7.59 8.92 15.82
C THR A 89 6.42 8.73 16.79
N SER A 90 5.85 7.52 16.77
CA SER A 90 4.80 7.10 17.73
C SER A 90 5.38 6.38 18.95
N LEU A 91 6.71 6.30 19.05
CA LEU A 91 7.39 5.77 20.22
C LEU A 91 7.45 6.87 21.27
N SER A 92 6.59 6.78 22.27
CA SER A 92 6.75 7.51 23.52
C SER A 92 8.01 6.99 24.22
N GLU A 93 8.84 7.88 24.77
CA GLU A 93 9.75 7.51 25.87
C GLU A 93 8.94 7.15 27.13
#